data_AF-A0A8J3FT59-F1
#
_entry.id   AF-A0A8J3FT59-F1
#
_cell.length_a   1.000
_cell.length_b   1.000
_cell.length_c   1.000
_cell.angle_alpha   90.00
_cell.angle_beta   90.00
_cell.angle_gamma   90.00
#
_symmetry.space_group_name_H-M   'P 1'
#
loop_
_entity.id
_entity.type
_entity.pdbx_description
1 polymer ?
#
loop_
_entity_poly.entity_id
_entity_poly.type
_entity_poly.pdbx_seq_one_letter_code
_entity_poly.pdbx_strand_id
1 'polypeptide(L)'
;MNLRVWQPALAEHARRALETAGYPVTVVTGDGANGYPPRAPFDRVIATAAVALGRLPYAWIAQTRAGGRIVTPLRTDLARGGPLVSLTVHTDGTATGRFVGRLGFMPLRQHRRDRPEIRDIELTPAADTSTTTLKVWRTVETWDAHWAVSVAVPSCAWNHIEHDGKHELWFVDPTGPSWAVASYDAEPGARTVRQHGPRRLWDEIETAYRNWSALGKPAFDRYGITVTARSQAVWLDEPDNIVAESTDP
;
A
#
# COMPACT_ATOMS: atom_id res chain seq x y z
N MET A 1 0.97 26.19 -1.90
CA MET A 1 0.14 26.54 -0.72
C MET A 1 -0.97 25.49 -0.58
N ASN A 2 -0.75 24.45 0.24
CA ASN A 2 -1.65 23.29 0.32
C ASN A 2 -2.77 23.54 1.32
N LEU A 3 -3.92 24.02 0.83
CA LEU A 3 -5.16 24.12 1.59
C LEU A 3 -5.65 22.70 1.97
N ARG A 4 -5.21 22.20 3.13
CA ARG A 4 -5.75 20.99 3.78
C ARG A 4 -7.07 21.34 4.48
N VAL A 5 -8.10 21.71 3.71
CA VAL A 5 -9.44 21.96 4.27
C VAL A 5 -10.16 20.62 4.41
N TRP A 6 -10.30 20.15 5.65
CA TRP A 6 -11.28 19.10 6.01
C TRP A 6 -12.65 19.59 5.61
N GLN A 7 -13.38 18.86 4.75
CA GLN A 7 -14.61 19.38 4.13
C GLN A 7 -15.73 19.53 5.16
N PRO A 8 -15.98 20.75 5.70
CA PRO A 8 -16.95 20.91 6.78
C PRO A 8 -18.37 20.66 6.25
N ALA A 9 -18.59 20.96 4.96
CA ALA A 9 -19.83 20.69 4.25
C ALA A 9 -20.18 19.18 4.21
N LEU A 10 -19.18 18.29 4.07
CA LEU A 10 -19.41 16.85 4.07
C LEU A 10 -19.81 16.34 5.46
N ALA A 11 -19.12 16.83 6.50
CA ALA A 11 -19.44 16.49 7.88
C ALA A 11 -20.83 17.00 8.27
N GLU A 12 -21.19 18.22 7.85
CA GLU A 12 -22.51 18.79 8.10
C GLU A 12 -23.62 18.07 7.34
N HIS A 13 -23.36 17.66 6.09
CA HIS A 13 -24.29 16.82 5.35
C HIS A 13 -24.52 15.47 6.07
N ALA A 14 -23.46 14.81 6.53
CA ALA A 14 -23.56 13.55 7.26
C ALA A 14 -24.32 13.72 8.58
N ARG A 15 -24.06 14.80 9.34
CA ARG A 15 -24.77 15.11 10.59
C ARG A 15 -26.27 15.20 10.37
N ARG A 16 -26.71 16.02 9.41
CA ARG A 16 -28.13 16.17 9.08
C ARG A 16 -28.78 14.88 8.62
N ALA A 17 -28.07 14.08 7.81
CA ALA A 17 -28.58 12.78 7.36
C ALA A 17 -28.79 11.80 8.53
N LEU A 18 -27.84 11.74 9.47
CA LEU A 18 -27.90 10.87 10.64
C LEU A 18 -28.98 11.31 11.64
N GLU A 19 -29.12 12.63 11.87
CA GLU A 19 -30.19 13.21 12.68
C GLU A 19 -31.57 12.90 12.09
N THR A 20 -31.74 13.08 10.77
CA THR A 20 -32.99 12.77 10.06
C THR A 20 -33.35 11.29 10.16
N ALA A 21 -32.34 10.41 10.11
CA ALA A 21 -32.52 8.97 10.24
C ALA A 21 -32.67 8.48 11.70
N GLY A 22 -32.57 9.38 12.70
CA GLY A 22 -32.72 9.03 14.12
C GLY A 22 -31.53 8.29 14.74
N TYR A 23 -30.34 8.34 14.12
CA TYR A 23 -29.14 7.69 14.65
C TYR A 23 -28.40 8.61 15.63
N PRO A 24 -28.12 8.17 16.88
CA PRO A 24 -27.43 8.99 17.88
C PRO A 24 -25.90 8.98 17.67
N VAL A 25 -25.45 9.48 16.52
CA VAL A 25 -24.03 9.48 16.11
C VAL A 25 -23.42 10.87 16.28
N THR A 26 -22.26 10.94 16.92
CA THR A 26 -21.47 12.19 17.00
C THR A 26 -20.58 12.33 15.76
N VAL A 27 -20.83 13.36 14.97
CA VAL A 27 -20.00 13.69 13.80
C VAL A 27 -18.99 14.79 14.17
N VAL A 28 -17.72 14.54 13.90
CA VAL A 28 -16.61 15.48 14.16
C VAL A 28 -15.94 15.85 12.84
N THR A 29 -15.69 17.15 12.64
CA THR A 29 -14.89 17.63 11.52
C THR A 29 -13.43 17.72 11.98
N GLY A 30 -12.54 16.94 11.37
CA GLY A 30 -11.11 16.96 11.70
C GLY A 30 -10.30 15.94 10.91
N ASP A 31 -9.00 15.86 11.23
CA ASP A 31 -8.11 14.85 10.67
C ASP A 31 -8.31 13.50 11.34
N GLY A 32 -8.95 12.57 10.62
CA GLY A 32 -9.15 11.21 11.12
C GLY A 32 -7.84 10.45 11.40
N ALA A 33 -6.70 10.84 10.82
CA ALA A 33 -5.41 10.22 11.14
C ALA A 33 -4.97 10.51 12.58
N ASN A 34 -5.41 11.62 13.17
CA ASN A 34 -5.14 11.96 14.57
C ASN A 34 -6.12 11.29 15.54
N GLY A 35 -7.08 10.50 15.05
CA GLY A 35 -8.16 9.93 15.84
C GLY A 35 -9.07 11.01 16.43
N TYR A 36 -9.63 10.75 17.61
CA TYR A 36 -10.42 11.70 18.38
C TYR A 36 -10.18 11.51 19.90
N PRO A 37 -9.08 12.09 20.43
CA PRO A 37 -8.69 11.94 21.83
C PRO A 37 -9.79 12.22 22.88
N PRO A 38 -10.70 13.21 22.71
CA PRO A 38 -11.72 13.52 23.71
C PRO A 38 -12.69 12.38 24.06
N ARG A 39 -12.77 11.32 23.23
CA ARG A 39 -13.59 10.13 23.51
C ARG A 39 -12.80 8.82 23.52
N ALA A 40 -11.47 8.90 23.52
CA ALA A 40 -10.64 7.73 23.75
C ALA A 40 -10.84 7.25 25.21
N PRO A 41 -10.66 5.95 25.49
CA PRO A 41 -10.30 4.90 24.54
C PRO A 41 -11.51 4.32 23.77
N PHE A 42 -11.26 3.85 22.55
CA PHE A 42 -12.25 3.17 21.71
C PHE A 42 -12.17 1.65 21.86
N ASP A 43 -13.33 0.99 21.74
CA ASP A 43 -13.42 -0.46 21.56
C ASP A 43 -12.98 -0.90 20.15
N ARG A 44 -13.37 -0.10 19.16
CA ARG A 44 -13.26 -0.39 17.74
C ARG A 44 -12.93 0.89 16.99
N VAL A 45 -11.96 0.82 16.09
CA VAL A 45 -11.68 1.87 15.11
C VAL A 45 -11.87 1.26 13.72
N ILE A 46 -12.73 1.86 12.92
CA ILE A 46 -12.98 1.44 11.54
C ILE A 46 -12.62 2.61 10.64
N ALA A 47 -11.60 2.42 9.80
CA ALA A 47 -11.21 3.40 8.80
C ALA A 47 -11.82 3.03 7.45
N THR A 48 -12.60 3.94 6.87
CA THR A 48 -13.17 3.79 5.51
C THR A 48 -12.34 4.56 4.48
N ALA A 49 -11.03 4.62 4.68
CA ALA A 49 -10.06 5.24 3.77
C ALA A 49 -8.74 4.47 3.83
N ALA A 50 -8.13 4.23 2.67
CA ALA A 50 -6.94 3.41 2.56
C ALA A 50 -5.69 4.10 3.12
N VAL A 51 -4.91 3.34 3.89
CA VAL A 51 -3.65 3.77 4.49
C VAL A 51 -2.50 3.25 3.64
N ALA A 52 -1.52 4.09 3.32
CA ALA A 52 -0.29 3.62 2.71
C ALA A 52 0.45 2.67 3.68
N LEU A 53 0.93 1.54 3.17
CA LEU A 53 1.74 0.60 3.93
C LEU A 53 2.95 1.33 4.55
N GLY A 54 3.24 1.05 5.83
CA GLY A 54 4.27 1.75 6.60
C GLY A 54 3.81 3.07 7.23
N ARG A 55 2.57 3.52 6.99
CA ARG A 55 2.04 4.81 7.47
C ARG A 55 0.71 4.71 8.23
N LEU A 56 0.43 3.57 8.87
CA LEU A 56 -0.73 3.42 9.74
C LEU A 56 -0.63 4.39 10.93
N PRO A 57 -1.61 5.30 11.13
CA PRO A 57 -1.51 6.29 12.20
C PRO A 57 -1.50 5.65 13.58
N TYR A 58 -0.39 5.80 14.31
CA TYR A 58 -0.26 5.24 15.66
C TYR A 58 -1.31 5.80 16.64
N ALA A 59 -1.86 6.99 16.38
CA ALA A 59 -2.95 7.56 17.15
C ALA A 59 -4.18 6.64 17.23
N TRP A 60 -4.43 5.81 16.22
CA TRP A 60 -5.53 4.83 16.25
C TRP A 60 -5.27 3.73 17.27
N ILE A 61 -4.02 3.31 17.45
CA ILE A 61 -3.59 2.31 18.42
C ILE A 61 -3.59 2.92 19.82
N ALA A 62 -2.95 4.07 19.99
CA ALA A 62 -2.86 4.78 21.27
C ALA A 62 -4.23 5.16 21.86
N GLN A 63 -5.25 5.35 21.00
CA GLN A 63 -6.61 5.67 21.42
C GLN A 63 -7.55 4.46 21.47
N THR A 64 -7.05 3.24 21.27
CA THR A 64 -7.86 2.01 21.35
C THR A 64 -7.45 1.23 22.59
N ARG A 65 -8.42 0.71 23.34
CA ARG A 65 -8.12 -0.09 24.54
C ARG A 65 -7.39 -1.39 24.18
N ALA A 66 -6.63 -1.96 25.11
CA ALA A 66 -6.11 -3.32 24.97
C ALA A 66 -7.25 -4.33 24.71
N GLY A 67 -7.04 -5.26 23.79
CA GLY A 67 -8.06 -6.17 23.26
C GLY A 67 -9.03 -5.53 22.25
N GLY A 68 -8.95 -4.20 22.04
CA GLY A 68 -9.70 -3.48 21.02
C GLY A 68 -9.27 -3.87 19.60
N ARG A 69 -10.12 -3.56 18.62
CA ARG A 69 -9.85 -3.89 17.21
C ARG A 69 -9.77 -2.67 16.33
N ILE A 70 -8.80 -2.67 15.41
CA ILE A 70 -8.69 -1.66 14.35
C ILE A 70 -8.87 -2.39 13.03
N VAL A 71 -9.79 -1.89 12.20
CA VAL A 71 -10.01 -2.42 10.86
C VAL A 71 -9.77 -1.29 9.85
N THR A 72 -8.81 -1.48 8.96
CA THR A 72 -8.45 -0.46 7.98
C THR A 72 -7.99 -1.09 6.66
N PRO A 73 -8.37 -0.53 5.50
CA PRO A 73 -7.79 -0.93 4.23
C PRO A 73 -6.35 -0.39 4.13
N LEU A 74 -5.42 -1.27 3.74
CA LEU A 74 -4.07 -0.88 3.36
C LEU A 74 -3.96 -0.71 1.85
N ARG A 75 -2.92 -0.01 1.41
CA ARG A 75 -2.54 0.12 0.01
C ARG A 75 -1.04 0.33 -0.13
N THR A 76 -0.54 0.03 -1.31
CA THR A 76 0.81 0.40 -1.77
C THR A 76 0.67 1.29 -3.01
N ASP A 77 1.77 1.83 -3.53
CA ASP A 77 1.72 2.54 -4.81
C ASP A 77 1.57 1.59 -5.99
N LEU A 78 2.02 0.33 -5.82
CA LEU A 78 2.01 -0.70 -6.84
C LEU A 78 0.61 -1.29 -6.99
N ALA A 79 -0.04 -1.63 -5.88
CA ALA A 79 -1.35 -2.27 -5.92
C ALA A 79 -2.50 -1.25 -6.12
N ARG A 80 -3.34 -1.48 -7.14
CA ARG A 80 -4.61 -0.75 -7.34
C ARG A 80 -5.67 -1.29 -6.37
N GLY A 81 -5.53 -0.95 -5.09
CA GLY A 81 -6.26 -1.53 -3.97
C GLY A 81 -5.33 -2.32 -3.07
N GLY A 82 -5.82 -2.83 -1.94
CA GLY A 82 -4.98 -3.59 -1.02
C GLY A 82 -5.81 -4.41 -0.04
N PRO A 83 -5.16 -5.07 0.92
CA PRO A 83 -5.88 -5.89 1.87
C PRO A 83 -6.60 -5.03 2.91
N LEU A 84 -7.71 -5.56 3.41
CA LEU A 84 -8.24 -5.16 4.71
C LEU A 84 -7.38 -5.80 5.80
N VAL A 85 -6.88 -5.02 6.75
CA VAL A 85 -6.21 -5.55 7.94
C VAL A 85 -7.14 -5.45 9.15
N SER A 86 -7.14 -6.50 9.99
CA SER A 86 -7.81 -6.51 11.29
C SER A 86 -6.79 -6.67 12.41
N LEU A 87 -6.49 -5.58 13.10
CA LEU A 87 -5.51 -5.53 14.19
C LEU A 87 -6.19 -5.74 15.55
N THR A 88 -5.50 -6.41 16.45
CA THR A 88 -5.75 -6.40 17.89
C THR A 88 -4.73 -5.51 18.57
N VAL A 89 -5.19 -4.59 19.41
CA VAL A 89 -4.31 -3.77 20.26
C VAL A 89 -3.95 -4.54 21.52
N HIS A 90 -2.67 -4.55 21.86
CA HIS A 90 -2.10 -5.26 22.99
C HIS A 90 -1.88 -4.33 24.18
N THR A 91 -1.61 -4.91 25.35
CA THR A 91 -1.40 -4.16 26.60
C THR A 91 -0.12 -3.33 26.61
N ASP A 92 0.86 -3.68 25.78
CA ASP A 92 2.14 -2.99 25.64
C ASP A 92 2.11 -1.81 24.63
N GLY A 93 0.94 -1.52 24.07
CA GLY A 93 0.76 -0.45 23.06
C GLY A 93 1.11 -0.88 21.64
N THR A 94 1.43 -2.16 21.40
CA THR A 94 1.57 -2.71 20.04
C THR A 94 0.21 -3.15 19.49
N ALA A 95 0.14 -3.34 18.17
CA ALA A 95 -1.02 -3.95 17.54
C ALA A 95 -0.60 -4.95 16.47
N THR A 96 -1.23 -6.12 16.43
CA THR A 96 -0.92 -7.17 15.42
C THR A 96 -2.18 -7.66 14.73
N GLY A 97 -2.08 -8.04 13.46
CA GLY A 97 -3.21 -8.59 12.73
C GLY A 97 -2.87 -9.12 11.36
N ARG A 98 -3.79 -9.93 10.80
CA ARG A 98 -3.68 -10.51 9.47
C ARG A 98 -4.45 -9.70 8.43
N PHE A 99 -4.11 -9.94 7.17
CA PHE A 99 -4.90 -9.50 6.02
C PHE A 99 -6.08 -10.45 5.80
N VAL A 100 -7.30 -9.90 5.71
CA VAL A 100 -8.55 -10.70 5.80
C VAL A 100 -9.48 -10.54 4.59
N GLY A 101 -9.11 -9.74 3.59
CA GLY A 101 -9.91 -9.57 2.37
C GLY A 101 -9.30 -8.55 1.42
N ARG A 102 -9.81 -8.52 0.18
CA ARG A 102 -9.37 -7.59 -0.88
C ARG A 102 -10.42 -6.51 -1.11
N LEU A 103 -10.05 -5.24 -0.90
CA LEU A 103 -10.96 -4.11 -1.07
C LEU A 103 -10.24 -2.91 -1.72
N GLY A 104 -11.03 -2.04 -2.36
CA GLY A 104 -10.56 -0.77 -2.90
C GLY A 104 -11.20 0.39 -2.15
N PHE A 105 -10.38 1.24 -1.52
CA PHE A 105 -10.83 2.46 -0.87
C PHE A 105 -10.04 3.68 -1.36
N MET A 106 -10.67 4.85 -1.26
CA MET A 106 -9.97 6.11 -1.48
C MET A 106 -8.87 6.28 -0.44
N PRO A 107 -7.67 6.74 -0.81
CA PRO A 107 -6.59 6.98 0.15
C PRO A 107 -6.99 8.03 1.18
N LEU A 108 -6.49 7.87 2.41
CA LEU A 108 -6.37 8.96 3.36
C LEU A 108 -5.76 10.17 2.67
N ARG A 109 -6.27 11.36 2.98
CA ARG A 109 -5.92 12.58 2.24
C ARG A 109 -4.42 12.87 2.27
N GLN A 110 -3.79 12.69 3.42
CA GLN A 110 -2.34 12.82 3.62
C GLN A 110 -1.50 11.71 2.96
N HIS A 111 -2.14 10.64 2.48
CA HIS A 111 -1.52 9.50 1.80
C HIS A 111 -1.82 9.52 0.30
N ARG A 112 -2.48 10.58 -0.21
CA ARG A 112 -2.61 10.81 -1.64
C ARG A 112 -1.24 11.15 -2.20
N ARG A 113 -0.83 10.42 -3.23
CA ARG A 113 0.32 10.73 -4.07
C ARG A 113 -0.21 11.01 -5.47
N ASP A 114 0.34 12.03 -6.11
CA ASP A 114 0.18 12.21 -7.54
C ASP A 114 0.94 11.06 -8.21
N ARG A 115 0.23 10.33 -9.08
CA ARG A 115 0.87 9.27 -9.85
C ARG A 115 1.45 9.92 -11.11
N PRO A 116 2.76 9.78 -11.37
CA PRO A 116 3.30 10.21 -12.64
C PRO A 116 2.60 9.45 -13.77
N GLU A 117 2.13 10.17 -14.76
CA GLU A 117 1.64 9.59 -16.00
C GLU A 117 2.88 9.08 -16.77
N ILE A 118 2.86 7.84 -17.26
CA ILE A 118 4.04 7.25 -17.93
C ILE A 118 4.51 8.10 -19.11
N ARG A 119 3.57 8.68 -19.85
CA ARG A 119 3.84 9.56 -21.00
C ARG A 119 4.69 10.79 -20.64
N ASP A 120 4.73 11.16 -19.36
CA ASP A 120 5.53 12.28 -18.86
C ASP A 120 6.93 11.82 -18.39
N ILE A 121 7.22 10.51 -18.44
CA ILE A 121 8.53 9.97 -18.10
C ILE A 121 9.46 10.14 -19.30
N GLU A 122 10.42 11.05 -19.15
CA GLU A 122 11.47 11.23 -20.13
C GLU A 122 12.42 10.03 -20.12
N LEU A 123 12.34 9.21 -21.17
CA LEU A 123 13.27 8.09 -21.38
C LEU A 123 14.68 8.63 -21.60
N THR A 124 15.48 8.59 -20.54
CA THR A 124 16.86 9.07 -20.58
C THR A 124 17.70 8.16 -21.48
N PRO A 125 18.52 8.71 -22.41
CA PRO A 125 19.41 7.92 -23.25
C PRO A 125 20.45 7.10 -22.45
N ALA A 126 20.82 7.57 -21.26
CA ALA A 126 21.75 6.91 -20.34
C ALA A 126 21.10 5.80 -19.49
N ALA A 127 19.94 5.27 -19.88
CA ALA A 127 19.33 4.14 -19.19
C ALA A 127 20.15 2.87 -19.37
N ASP A 128 20.41 2.17 -18.26
CA ASP A 128 21.08 0.88 -18.31
C ASP A 128 20.15 -0.16 -18.91
N THR A 129 20.73 -1.05 -19.71
CA THR A 129 20.01 -2.15 -20.35
C THR A 129 20.50 -3.49 -19.81
N SER A 130 19.58 -4.35 -19.41
CA SER A 130 19.85 -5.71 -18.96
C SER A 130 18.86 -6.69 -19.62
N THR A 131 18.99 -7.98 -19.29
CA THR A 131 18.00 -8.99 -19.71
C THR A 131 17.50 -9.79 -18.52
N THR A 132 16.26 -10.24 -18.60
CA THR A 132 15.64 -11.13 -17.60
C THR A 132 15.04 -12.36 -18.26
N THR A 133 15.10 -13.49 -17.57
CA THR A 133 14.38 -14.73 -17.95
C THR A 133 13.03 -14.86 -17.26
N LEU A 134 12.73 -13.97 -16.31
CA LEU A 134 11.43 -13.92 -15.66
C LEU A 134 10.39 -13.43 -16.67
N LYS A 135 9.27 -14.17 -16.80
CA LYS A 135 8.10 -13.66 -17.51
C LYS A 135 7.57 -12.44 -16.75
N VAL A 136 7.86 -11.25 -17.27
CA VAL A 136 7.61 -9.93 -16.65
C VAL A 136 6.20 -9.83 -16.06
N TRP A 137 5.19 -10.26 -16.82
CA TRP A 137 3.79 -10.23 -16.39
C TRP A 137 3.52 -10.98 -15.07
N ARG A 138 4.29 -12.01 -14.72
CA ARG A 138 4.11 -12.81 -13.50
C ARG A 138 4.20 -11.97 -12.22
N THR A 139 4.91 -10.84 -12.24
CA THR A 139 5.06 -9.96 -11.07
C THR A 139 3.78 -9.21 -10.73
N VAL A 140 2.85 -9.09 -11.68
CA VAL A 140 1.57 -8.37 -11.54
C VAL A 140 0.34 -9.23 -11.89
N GLU A 141 0.54 -10.45 -12.41
CA GLU A 141 -0.51 -11.33 -12.93
C GLU A 141 -1.49 -11.79 -11.84
N THR A 142 -0.97 -12.30 -10.72
CA THR A 142 -1.79 -12.80 -9.62
C THR A 142 -1.83 -11.79 -8.49
N TRP A 143 -2.96 -11.78 -7.77
CA TRP A 143 -3.10 -10.91 -6.61
C TRP A 143 -2.00 -11.15 -5.56
N ASP A 144 -1.69 -12.41 -5.28
CA ASP A 144 -0.70 -12.77 -4.26
C ASP A 144 0.73 -12.37 -4.65
N ALA A 145 1.11 -12.62 -5.91
CA ALA A 145 2.41 -12.16 -6.43
C ALA A 145 2.52 -10.64 -6.36
N HIS A 146 1.49 -9.95 -6.85
CA HIS A 146 1.46 -8.50 -6.91
C HIS A 146 1.49 -7.88 -5.50
N TRP A 147 0.75 -8.45 -4.55
CA TRP A 147 0.78 -8.00 -3.17
C TRP A 147 2.17 -8.21 -2.54
N ALA A 148 2.74 -9.41 -2.66
CA ALA A 148 4.06 -9.72 -2.11
C ALA A 148 5.16 -8.81 -2.69
N VAL A 149 5.16 -8.58 -4.00
CA VAL A 149 6.06 -7.61 -4.65
C VAL A 149 5.83 -6.21 -4.12
N SER A 150 4.57 -5.80 -3.92
CA SER A 150 4.24 -4.47 -3.41
C SER A 150 4.62 -4.25 -1.95
N VAL A 151 4.67 -5.30 -1.13
CA VAL A 151 5.16 -5.24 0.25
C VAL A 151 6.67 -4.99 0.26
N ALA A 152 7.41 -5.66 -0.62
CA ALA A 152 8.86 -5.49 -0.75
C ALA A 152 9.25 -4.17 -1.43
N VAL A 153 8.43 -3.68 -2.36
CA VAL A 153 8.70 -2.47 -3.16
C VAL A 153 7.51 -1.49 -3.05
N PRO A 154 7.25 -0.91 -1.85
CA PRO A 154 6.00 -0.19 -1.56
C PRO A 154 5.86 1.16 -2.27
N SER A 155 6.99 1.84 -2.52
CA SER A 155 7.08 3.08 -3.29
C SER A 155 7.44 2.78 -4.74
N CYS A 156 6.56 2.09 -5.46
CA CYS A 156 6.67 1.85 -6.88
C CYS A 156 5.27 1.84 -7.49
N ALA A 157 5.01 2.68 -8.48
CA ALA A 157 3.81 2.62 -9.30
C ALA A 157 4.09 1.78 -10.55
N TRP A 158 3.08 1.09 -11.08
CA TRP A 158 3.21 0.39 -12.34
C TRP A 158 2.06 0.65 -13.30
N ASN A 159 2.33 0.37 -14.56
CA ASN A 159 1.37 0.43 -15.63
C ASN A 159 1.78 -0.52 -16.77
N HIS A 160 0.80 -0.93 -17.55
CA HIS A 160 1.00 -1.69 -18.78
C HIS A 160 0.66 -0.80 -19.97
N ILE A 161 1.59 -0.71 -20.93
CA ILE A 161 1.38 -0.07 -22.23
C ILE A 161 1.37 -1.16 -23.31
N GLU A 162 0.45 -1.04 -24.25
CA GLU A 162 0.45 -1.77 -25.51
C GLU A 162 0.60 -0.77 -26.67
N HIS A 163 1.57 -1.02 -27.55
CA HIS A 163 1.80 -0.21 -28.75
C HIS A 163 2.26 -1.11 -29.89
N ASP A 164 1.54 -1.09 -31.02
CA ASP A 164 1.83 -1.92 -32.21
C ASP A 164 2.04 -3.42 -31.90
N GLY A 165 1.24 -3.97 -30.99
CA GLY A 165 1.33 -5.38 -30.55
C GLY A 165 2.53 -5.69 -29.64
N LYS A 166 3.33 -4.68 -29.27
CA LYS A 166 4.37 -4.80 -28.24
C LYS A 166 3.78 -4.45 -26.88
N HIS A 167 4.08 -5.25 -25.87
CA HIS A 167 3.65 -4.99 -24.50
C HIS A 167 4.83 -4.56 -23.65
N GLU A 168 4.64 -3.53 -22.85
CA GLU A 168 5.64 -3.01 -21.93
C GLU A 168 5.06 -2.86 -20.53
N LEU A 169 5.79 -3.36 -19.54
CA LEU A 169 5.48 -3.14 -18.15
C LEU A 169 6.41 -2.05 -17.61
N TRP A 170 5.80 -0.95 -17.17
CA TRP A 170 6.49 0.22 -16.64
C TRP A 170 6.39 0.23 -15.12
N PHE A 171 7.50 0.58 -14.47
CA PHE A 171 7.65 0.73 -13.04
C PHE A 171 8.30 2.07 -12.74
N VAL A 172 7.77 2.81 -11.77
CA VAL A 172 8.15 4.21 -11.52
C VAL A 172 8.20 4.45 -10.04
N ASP A 173 9.26 5.11 -9.56
CA ASP A 173 9.30 5.62 -8.20
C ASP A 173 8.55 6.95 -8.15
N PRO A 174 7.41 7.04 -7.44
CA PRO A 174 6.68 8.31 -7.34
C PRO A 174 7.40 9.37 -6.48
N THR A 175 8.52 9.02 -5.84
CA THR A 175 9.28 9.89 -4.94
C THR A 175 10.64 10.30 -5.50
N GLY A 176 11.03 9.79 -6.67
CA GLY A 176 12.35 10.05 -7.25
C GLY A 176 12.38 9.84 -8.76
N PRO A 177 13.55 10.00 -9.40
CA PRO A 177 13.68 9.92 -10.85
C PRO A 177 13.81 8.49 -11.38
N SER A 178 13.58 7.48 -10.52
CA SER A 178 13.82 6.08 -10.86
C SER A 178 12.66 5.51 -11.67
N TRP A 179 12.98 4.81 -12.75
CA TRP A 179 12.01 4.10 -13.57
C TRP A 179 12.64 2.82 -14.17
N ALA A 180 11.78 1.86 -14.49
CA ALA A 180 12.13 0.67 -15.25
C ALA A 180 11.04 0.35 -16.27
N VAL A 181 11.42 -0.16 -17.43
CA VAL A 181 10.53 -0.70 -18.44
C VAL A 181 11.05 -2.06 -18.88
N ALA A 182 10.15 -3.02 -18.93
CA ALA A 182 10.44 -4.37 -19.40
C ALA A 182 9.46 -4.72 -20.53
N SER A 183 9.99 -5.04 -21.71
CA SER A 183 9.17 -5.51 -22.82
C SER A 183 8.80 -6.98 -22.63
N TYR A 184 7.60 -7.35 -23.05
CA TYR A 184 7.17 -8.73 -23.10
C TYR A 184 6.27 -8.97 -24.31
N ASP A 185 6.31 -10.21 -24.81
CA ASP A 185 5.41 -10.72 -25.85
C ASP A 185 5.05 -12.18 -25.51
N ALA A 186 4.27 -12.84 -26.35
CA ALA A 186 3.83 -14.22 -26.11
C ALA A 186 4.96 -15.26 -26.21
N GLU A 187 6.10 -14.92 -26.84
CA GLU A 187 7.15 -15.87 -27.18
C GLU A 187 8.00 -16.31 -25.96
N PRO A 188 8.61 -17.49 -25.99
CA PRO A 188 9.64 -17.85 -25.01
C PRO A 188 10.94 -17.05 -25.26
N GLY A 189 11.61 -16.57 -24.20
CA GLY A 189 12.94 -15.97 -24.35
C GLY A 189 13.31 -14.97 -23.25
N ALA A 190 14.59 -14.58 -23.24
CA ALA A 190 15.08 -13.50 -22.40
C ALA A 190 14.49 -12.16 -22.88
N ARG A 191 14.12 -11.29 -21.94
CA ARG A 191 13.47 -10.00 -22.18
C ARG A 191 14.40 -8.86 -21.87
N THR A 192 14.40 -7.85 -22.72
CA THR A 192 15.15 -6.63 -22.48
C THR A 192 14.47 -5.79 -21.42
N VAL A 193 15.27 -5.37 -20.44
CA VAL A 193 14.86 -4.44 -19.39
C VAL A 193 15.71 -3.19 -19.53
N ARG A 194 15.08 -2.02 -19.45
CA ARG A 194 15.76 -0.74 -19.36
C ARG A 194 15.37 -0.06 -18.06
N GLN A 195 16.32 0.50 -17.34
CA GLN A 195 16.03 1.18 -16.08
C GLN A 195 17.06 2.28 -15.79
N HIS A 196 16.62 3.31 -15.10
CA HIS A 196 17.38 4.52 -14.81
C HIS A 196 17.04 5.04 -13.41
N GLY A 197 17.96 5.80 -12.83
CA GLY A 197 17.81 6.45 -11.53
C GLY A 197 18.52 5.71 -10.39
N PRO A 198 18.50 6.29 -9.17
CA PRO A 198 19.20 5.75 -8.01
C PRO A 198 18.65 4.39 -7.54
N ARG A 199 17.40 4.06 -7.89
CA ARG A 199 16.80 2.75 -7.62
C ARG A 199 16.72 1.91 -8.88
N ARG A 200 17.09 0.65 -8.74
CA ARG A 200 17.01 -0.36 -9.79
C ARG A 200 15.69 -1.10 -9.66
N LEU A 201 14.60 -0.43 -10.02
CA LEU A 201 13.24 -0.90 -9.72
C LEU A 201 12.95 -2.30 -10.27
N TRP A 202 13.44 -2.62 -11.47
CA TRP A 202 13.25 -3.97 -12.00
C TRP A 202 13.99 -5.01 -11.16
N ASP A 203 15.23 -4.72 -10.76
CA ASP A 203 16.05 -5.65 -9.97
C ASP A 203 15.40 -5.89 -8.58
N GLU A 204 14.83 -4.84 -7.97
CA GLU A 204 14.06 -4.93 -6.73
C GLU A 204 12.80 -5.80 -6.90
N ILE A 205 12.03 -5.58 -7.98
CA ILE A 205 10.80 -6.31 -8.29
C ILE A 205 11.08 -7.78 -8.62
N GLU A 206 12.09 -8.04 -9.44
CA GLU A 206 12.50 -9.40 -9.80
C GLU A 206 12.97 -10.18 -8.57
N THR A 207 13.77 -9.54 -7.71
CA THR A 207 14.20 -10.12 -6.43
C THR A 207 13.00 -10.42 -5.54
N ALA A 208 12.08 -9.47 -5.38
CA ALA A 208 10.87 -9.65 -4.57
C ALA A 208 10.01 -10.82 -5.07
N TYR A 209 9.77 -10.91 -6.38
CA TYR A 209 9.00 -12.01 -6.97
C TYR A 209 9.69 -13.36 -6.79
N ARG A 210 11.01 -13.43 -7.01
CA ARG A 210 11.78 -14.68 -6.84
C ARG A 210 11.77 -15.15 -5.39
N ASN A 211 11.91 -14.23 -4.44
CA ASN A 211 11.82 -14.53 -3.00
C ASN A 211 10.42 -15.07 -2.64
N TRP A 212 9.34 -14.41 -3.07
CA TRP A 212 7.98 -14.89 -2.87
C TRP A 212 7.75 -16.28 -3.49
N SER A 213 8.27 -16.51 -4.70
CA SER A 213 8.16 -17.82 -5.36
C SER A 213 8.94 -18.91 -4.64
N ALA A 214 10.11 -18.58 -4.08
CA ALA A 214 10.92 -19.52 -3.29
C ALA A 214 10.24 -19.92 -1.97
N LEU A 215 9.40 -19.04 -1.42
CA LEU A 215 8.56 -19.30 -0.24
C LEU A 215 7.32 -20.15 -0.56
N GLY A 216 7.22 -20.72 -1.77
CA GLY A 216 6.09 -21.54 -2.18
C GLY A 216 4.85 -20.74 -2.57
N LYS A 217 5.03 -19.46 -2.95
CA LYS A 217 3.95 -18.57 -3.42
C LYS A 217 2.81 -18.41 -2.40
N PRO A 218 3.13 -17.97 -1.16
CA PRO A 218 2.12 -17.80 -0.11
C PRO A 218 1.01 -16.86 -0.55
N ALA A 219 -0.23 -17.22 -0.19
CA ALA A 219 -1.40 -16.37 -0.36
C ALA A 219 -1.32 -15.14 0.56
N PHE A 220 -1.97 -14.05 0.16
CA PHE A 220 -1.87 -12.76 0.87
C PHE A 220 -2.37 -12.81 2.32
N ASP A 221 -3.29 -13.71 2.67
CA ASP A 221 -3.86 -13.87 4.01
C ASP A 221 -2.91 -14.53 5.03
N ARG A 222 -1.84 -15.17 4.53
CA ARG A 222 -0.71 -15.64 5.35
C ARG A 222 0.14 -14.48 5.88
N TYR A 223 0.04 -13.30 5.26
CA TYR A 223 0.74 -12.13 5.73
C TYR A 223 -0.04 -11.43 6.85
N GLY A 224 0.71 -10.82 7.75
CA GLY A 224 0.17 -9.90 8.73
C GLY A 224 1.10 -8.72 8.97
N ILE A 225 0.71 -7.86 9.89
CA ILE A 225 1.47 -6.67 10.26
C ILE A 225 1.47 -6.50 11.77
N THR A 226 2.63 -6.09 12.29
CA THR A 226 2.83 -5.60 13.64
C THR A 226 3.08 -4.10 13.57
N VAL A 227 2.38 -3.34 14.38
CA VAL A 227 2.52 -1.89 14.48
C VAL A 227 2.89 -1.50 15.89
N THR A 228 3.90 -0.66 16.01
CA THR A 228 4.37 -0.08 17.26
C THR A 228 4.36 1.44 17.15
N ALA A 229 4.73 2.14 18.22
CA ALA A 229 4.91 3.59 18.20
C ALA A 229 6.03 4.07 17.25
N ARG A 230 6.93 3.16 16.83
CA ARG A 230 8.15 3.52 16.09
C ARG A 230 8.28 2.80 14.75
N SER A 231 7.61 1.67 14.57
CA SER A 231 7.74 0.88 13.35
C SER A 231 6.48 0.14 12.97
N GLN A 232 6.43 -0.26 11.70
CA GLN A 232 5.42 -1.12 11.12
C GLN A 232 6.14 -2.23 10.35
N ALA A 233 5.96 -3.47 10.79
CA ALA A 233 6.61 -4.65 10.22
C ALA A 233 5.56 -5.59 9.63
N VAL A 234 5.67 -5.87 8.34
CA VAL A 234 4.90 -6.93 7.66
C VAL A 234 5.65 -8.24 7.85
N TRP A 235 4.92 -9.29 8.17
CA TRP A 235 5.46 -10.62 8.43
C TRP A 235 4.68 -11.70 7.69
N LEU A 236 5.30 -12.87 7.51
CA LEU A 236 4.70 -14.04 6.87
C LEU A 236 4.52 -15.19 7.87
N ASP A 237 3.30 -15.72 7.96
CA ASP A 237 2.86 -16.76 8.89
C ASP A 237 2.92 -16.35 10.36
N GLU A 238 4.08 -15.95 10.86
CA GLU A 238 4.30 -15.60 12.27
C GLU A 238 4.95 -14.21 12.41
N PRO A 239 4.65 -13.45 13.49
CA PRO A 239 5.18 -12.09 13.70
C PRO A 239 6.69 -11.93 13.61
N ASP A 240 7.45 -12.97 13.95
CA ASP A 240 8.92 -12.95 13.94
C ASP A 240 9.52 -13.10 12.53
N ASN A 241 8.71 -13.56 11.55
CA ASN A 241 9.14 -13.76 10.16
C ASN A 241 8.92 -12.47 9.34
N ILE A 242 9.65 -11.41 9.71
CA ILE A 242 9.53 -10.10 9.07
C ILE A 242 9.99 -10.17 7.60
N VAL A 243 9.14 -9.65 6.70
CA VAL A 243 9.40 -9.56 5.25
C VAL A 243 9.55 -8.13 4.76
N ALA A 244 9.07 -7.14 5.52
CA ALA A 244 9.30 -5.71 5.27
C ALA A 244 9.09 -4.92 6.57
N GLU A 245 9.89 -3.88 6.79
CA GLU A 245 9.74 -2.99 7.95
C GLU A 245 9.89 -1.52 7.54
N SER A 246 9.08 -0.65 8.14
CA SER A 246 9.18 0.79 8.05
C SER A 246 9.35 1.38 9.45
N THR A 247 10.35 2.24 9.64
CA THR A 247 10.71 2.84 10.93
C THR A 247 10.36 4.33 11.03
N ASP A 248 9.59 4.86 10.06
CA ASP A 248 9.22 6.28 9.98
C ASP A 248 7.71 6.40 9.66
N PRO A 249 6.82 6.27 10.68
CA PRO A 249 5.37 6.16 10.49
C PRO A 249 4.65 7.44 10.05
#